data_AF-A0A843EM25-F1
#
_entry.id   AF-A0A843EM25-F1
#
_cell.length_a   1.000
_cell.length_b   1.000
_cell.length_c   1.000
_cell.angle_alpha   90.00
_cell.angle_beta   90.00
_cell.angle_gamma   90.00
#
_symmetry.space_group_name_H-M   'P 1'
#
loop_
_entity.id
_entity.type
_entity.pdbx_description
1 polymer ?
#
loop_
_entity_poly.entity_id
_entity_poly.type
_entity_poly.pdbx_seq_one_letter_code
_entity_poly.pdbx_strand_id
1 'polypeptide(L)'
;MLINIGAEFGTHLESNDIANELIDILNKIPEKEFILDFKDVIFVTMNFAQAYYIGKSESSKKISEINFSDSIKVTMGAADEAVNP
;
A
#
# COMPACT_ATOMS: atom_id res chain seq x y z
N MET A 1 -3.35 8.21 11.30
CA MET A 1 -2.44 7.27 11.97
C MET A 1 -1.26 6.98 11.05
N LEU A 2 -0.03 7.05 11.54
CA LEU A 2 1.18 6.70 10.77
C LEU A 2 1.50 5.22 10.98
N ILE A 3 1.72 4.48 9.89
CA ILE A 3 2.08 3.06 9.92
C ILE A 3 3.34 2.86 9.09
N ASN A 4 4.36 2.22 9.67
CA ASN A 4 5.56 1.83 8.94
C ASN A 4 5.33 0.48 8.26
N ILE A 5 5.18 0.49 6.94
CA ILE A 5 4.83 -0.71 6.17
C ILE A 5 5.94 -1.75 6.24
N GLY A 6 7.20 -1.33 6.11
CA GLY A 6 8.33 -2.27 6.14
C GLY A 6 8.49 -2.98 7.48
N ALA A 7 8.14 -2.31 8.58
CA ALA A 7 8.20 -2.88 9.93
C ALA A 7 7.03 -3.85 10.21
N GLU A 8 5.83 -3.55 9.71
CA GLU A 8 4.62 -4.32 10.00
C GLU A 8 4.37 -5.47 9.01
N PHE A 9 4.68 -5.26 7.73
CA PHE A 9 4.36 -6.19 6.62
C PHE A 9 5.61 -6.75 5.91
N GLY A 10 6.80 -6.33 6.35
CA GLY A 10 8.07 -6.75 5.78
C GLY A 10 8.58 -5.83 4.66
N THR A 11 9.85 -6.01 4.32
CA THR A 11 10.56 -5.15 3.36
C THR A 11 10.34 -5.54 1.90
N HIS A 12 9.71 -6.69 1.65
CA HIS A 12 9.36 -7.23 0.33
C HIS A 12 7.85 -7.48 0.26
N LEU A 13 7.16 -6.75 -0.62
CA LEU A 13 5.70 -6.82 -0.78
C LEU A 13 5.36 -7.46 -2.13
N GLU A 14 5.17 -8.78 -2.12
CA GLU A 14 5.24 -9.59 -3.34
C GLU A 14 3.91 -10.23 -3.78
N SER A 15 2.89 -10.22 -2.92
CA SER A 15 1.63 -10.92 -3.20
C SER A 15 0.39 -10.05 -2.99
N ASN A 16 -0.69 -10.44 -3.66
CA ASN A 16 -2.02 -9.87 -3.45
C ASN A 16 -2.49 -10.09 -2.01
N ASP A 17 -2.12 -11.22 -1.40
CA ASP A 17 -2.54 -11.57 -0.04
C ASP A 17 -2.04 -10.55 0.99
N ILE A 18 -0.78 -10.09 0.87
CA ILE A 18 -0.22 -9.05 1.76
C ILE A 18 -0.97 -7.72 1.57
N ALA A 19 -1.31 -7.36 0.32
CA ALA A 19 -2.07 -6.14 0.05
C ALA A 19 -3.49 -6.21 0.63
N ASN A 20 -4.17 -7.34 0.44
CA ASN A 20 -5.51 -7.57 0.96
C ASN A 20 -5.52 -7.56 2.50
N GLU A 21 -4.54 -8.23 3.12
CA GLU A 21 -4.38 -8.25 4.58
C GLU A 21 -4.17 -6.84 5.14
N LEU A 22 -3.30 -6.03 4.51
CA LEU A 22 -3.10 -4.65 4.87
C LEU A 22 -4.43 -3.87 4.85
N ILE A 23 -5.17 -3.91 3.75
CA ILE A 23 -6.45 -3.18 3.62
C ILE A 23 -7.49 -3.67 4.63
N ASP A 24 -7.58 -4.98 4.87
CA ASP A 24 -8.48 -5.56 5.88
C ASP A 24 -8.15 -5.09 7.29
N ILE A 25 -6.87 -5.01 7.63
CA ILE A 25 -6.41 -4.47 8.93
C ILE A 25 -6.81 -3.00 9.05
N LEU A 26 -6.51 -2.18 8.03
CA LEU A 26 -6.87 -0.76 8.06
C LEU A 26 -8.39 -0.55 8.21
N ASN A 27 -9.19 -1.38 7.55
CA ASN A 27 -10.65 -1.30 7.61
C ASN A 27 -11.22 -1.65 9.00
N LYS A 28 -10.56 -2.53 9.76
CA LYS A 28 -10.96 -2.91 11.12
C LYS A 28 -10.62 -1.85 12.17
N ILE A 29 -9.67 -0.97 11.88
CA ILE A 29 -9.26 0.11 12.77
C ILE A 29 -10.30 1.25 12.71
N PRO A 30 -10.78 1.82 13.85
CA PRO A 30 -11.79 2.87 13.86
C PRO A 30 -11.38 4.18 13.13
N GLU A 31 -10.09 4.49 13.13
CA GLU A 31 -9.52 5.66 12.48
C GLU A 31 -9.83 5.71 10.98
N LYS A 32 -10.03 6.92 10.45
CA LYS A 32 -10.39 7.13 9.04
C LYS A 32 -9.20 7.51 8.16
N GLU A 33 -8.18 8.12 8.74
CA GLU A 33 -7.04 8.66 7.99
C GLU A 33 -5.75 7.91 8.34
N PHE A 34 -5.06 7.40 7.32
CA PHE A 34 -3.82 6.66 7.44
C PHE A 34 -2.72 7.26 6.56
N ILE A 35 -1.52 7.34 7.13
CA ILE A 35 -0.30 7.66 6.41
C ILE A 35 0.55 6.40 6.42
N LEU A 36 0.80 5.83 5.26
CA LEU A 36 1.60 4.61 5.11
C LEU A 36 3.02 5.01 4.71
N ASP A 37 3.97 4.70 5.57
CA ASP A 37 5.40 5.00 5.39
C ASP A 37 6.11 3.79 4.79
N PHE A 38 6.62 3.97 3.56
CA PHE A 38 7.30 2.92 2.80
C PHE A 38 8.82 2.99 2.90
N LYS A 39 9.38 3.80 3.81
CA LYS A 39 10.85 4.02 3.92
C LYS A 39 11.69 2.74 4.03
N ASP A 40 11.15 1.69 4.67
CA ASP A 40 11.85 0.43 4.92
C ASP A 40 11.51 -0.65 3.86
N VAL A 41 10.61 -0.34 2.92
CA VAL A 41 10.25 -1.24 1.83
C VAL A 41 11.30 -1.13 0.74
N ILE A 42 11.81 -2.28 0.31
CA ILE A 42 12.91 -2.38 -0.67
C ILE A 42 12.37 -2.83 -2.03
N PHE A 43 11.32 -3.65 -2.03
CA PHE A 43 10.77 -4.23 -3.24
C PHE A 43 9.25 -4.37 -3.15
N VAL A 44 8.59 -4.04 -4.27
CA VAL A 44 7.15 -4.19 -4.46
C VAL A 44 6.91 -4.81 -5.83
N THR A 45 6.03 -5.81 -5.89
CA THR A 45 5.58 -6.38 -7.16
C THR A 45 4.38 -5.61 -7.72
N MET A 46 4.17 -5.70 -9.04
CA MET A 46 2.96 -5.17 -9.68
C MET A 46 1.68 -5.80 -9.11
N ASN A 47 1.72 -7.08 -8.78
CA ASN A 47 0.59 -7.81 -8.18
C ASN A 47 0.17 -7.18 -6.85
N PHE A 48 1.12 -7.00 -5.91
CA PHE A 48 0.86 -6.30 -4.66
C PHE A 48 0.31 -4.90 -4.92
N ALA A 49 0.97 -4.12 -5.79
CA ALA A 49 0.62 -2.73 -6.03
C ALA A 49 -0.81 -2.57 -6.58
N GLN A 50 -1.20 -3.39 -7.57
CA GLN A 50 -2.54 -3.37 -8.13
C GLN A 50 -3.60 -3.77 -7.10
N ALA A 51 -3.38 -4.87 -6.37
CA ALA A 51 -4.30 -5.30 -5.33
C ALA A 51 -4.46 -4.23 -4.23
N TYR A 52 -3.36 -3.58 -3.85
CA TYR A 52 -3.36 -2.47 -2.89
C TYR A 52 -4.20 -1.29 -3.38
N TYR A 53 -4.01 -0.82 -4.62
CA TYR A 53 -4.77 0.32 -5.15
C TYR A 53 -6.25 0.00 -5.37
N ILE A 54 -6.59 -1.24 -5.77
CA ILE A 54 -7.98 -1.70 -5.83
C ILE A 54 -8.60 -1.67 -4.43
N GLY A 55 -7.97 -2.31 -3.44
CA GLY A 55 -8.49 -2.30 -2.07
C GLY A 55 -8.57 -0.91 -1.46
N LYS A 56 -7.62 -0.01 -1.80
CA LYS A 56 -7.64 1.39 -1.40
C LYS A 56 -8.84 2.14 -1.98
N SER A 57 -9.18 1.94 -3.27
CA SER A 57 -10.29 2.64 -3.92
C SER A 57 -11.66 2.15 -3.44
N GLU A 58 -11.76 0.87 -3.05
CA GLU A 58 -12.98 0.28 -2.47
C GLU A 58 -13.14 0.59 -0.98
N SER A 59 -12.07 0.99 -0.30
CA SER A 59 -12.08 1.33 1.12
C SER A 59 -12.69 2.72 1.37
N SER A 60 -13.40 2.86 2.50
CA SER A 60 -13.84 4.17 3.01
C SER A 60 -12.73 4.95 3.74
N LYS A 61 -11.53 4.38 3.84
CA LYS A 61 -10.38 5.00 4.51
C LYS A 61 -9.68 5.99 3.59
N LYS A 62 -9.19 7.07 4.17
CA LYS A 62 -8.33 8.04 3.48
C LYS A 62 -6.88 7.64 3.72
N ILE A 63 -6.26 7.06 2.70
CA ILE A 63 -4.91 6.51 2.77
C ILE A 63 -3.97 7.37 1.92
N SER A 64 -2.86 7.83 2.49
CA SER A 64 -1.80 8.53 1.77
C SER A 64 -0.44 7.85 2.01
N GLU A 65 0.34 7.70 0.95
CA GLU A 65 1.64 7.05 0.95
C GLU A 65 2.76 8.08 1.00
N ILE A 66 3.82 7.78 1.76
CA ILE A 66 5.03 8.61 1.82
C ILE A 66 6.30 7.74 1.72
N ASN A 67 7.41 8.40 1.41
CA ASN A 67 8.75 7.80 1.40
C ASN A 67 8.92 6.59 0.47
N PHE A 68 8.25 6.57 -0.68
CA PHE A 68 8.61 5.63 -1.73
C PHE A 68 10.06 5.87 -2.19
N SER A 69 10.85 4.79 -2.26
CA SER A 69 12.10 4.78 -3.00
C SER A 69 11.82 4.92 -4.51
N ASP A 70 12.81 5.33 -5.29
CA ASP A 70 12.59 5.57 -6.73
C ASP A 70 12.19 4.30 -7.49
N SER A 71 12.69 3.13 -7.09
CA SER A 71 12.26 1.84 -7.65
C SER A 71 10.79 1.55 -7.35
N ILE A 72 10.35 1.79 -6.12
CA ILE A 72 8.97 1.56 -5.69
C ILE A 72 8.02 2.55 -6.36
N LYS A 73 8.42 3.82 -6.52
CA LYS A 73 7.60 4.84 -7.21
C LYS A 73 7.20 4.40 -8.61
N VAL A 74 8.11 3.77 -9.36
CA VAL A 74 7.83 3.31 -10.73
C VAL A 74 6.73 2.26 -10.72
N THR A 75 6.85 1.23 -9.88
CA THR A 75 5.85 0.14 -9.82
C THR A 75 4.53 0.61 -9.26
N MET A 76 4.54 1.37 -8.16
CA MET A 76 3.33 1.89 -7.53
C MET A 76 2.60 2.88 -8.43
N GLY A 77 3.33 3.80 -9.09
CA GLY A 77 2.73 4.76 -10.02
C GLY A 77 2.07 4.08 -11.22
N ALA A 78 2.76 3.11 -11.84
CA ALA A 78 2.18 2.34 -12.95
C ALA A 78 0.96 1.52 -12.54
N ALA A 79 0.91 1.02 -11.30
CA ALA A 79 -0.26 0.31 -10.78
C ALA A 79 -1.43 1.27 -10.51
N ASP A 80 -1.18 2.45 -9.94
CA ASP A 80 -2.20 3.46 -9.69
C ASP A 80 -2.86 3.92 -10.99
N GLU A 81 -2.06 4.26 -12.01
CA GLU A 81 -2.56 4.62 -13.35
C GLU A 81 -3.38 3.50 -14.00
N ALA A 82 -3.02 2.23 -13.77
CA ALA A 82 -3.75 1.09 -14.32
C ALA A 82 -5.10 0.85 -13.64
N VAL A 83 -5.21 1.16 -12.34
CA VAL A 83 -6.44 0.97 -11.55
C VAL A 83 -7.35 2.20 -11.63
N ASN A 84 -6.77 3.40 -11.74
CA ASN A 84 -7.46 4.69 -11.79
C ASN A 84 -7.10 5.44 -13.10
N PRO A 85 -7.63 5.00 -14.25
CA PRO A 85 -7.32 5.60 -15.56
C PRO A 85 -7.92 6.99 -15.80
#